data_AF-A0A1Q7GMI9-F1
#
_entry.id   AF-A0A1Q7GMI9-F1
#
_cell.length_a   1.000
_cell.length_b   1.000
_cell.length_c   1.000
_cell.angle_alpha   90.00
_cell.angle_beta   90.00
_cell.angle_gamma   90.00
#
_symmetry.space_group_name_H-M   'P 1'
#
loop_
_entity.id
_entity.type
_entity.pdbx_description
1 polymer ?
#
loop_
_entity_poly.entity_id
_entity_poly.type
_entity_poly.pdbx_seq_one_letter_code
_entity_poly.pdbx_strand_id
1 'polypeptide(L)' 'MLCGLAAVVAGCGTDYYRVNDPAGTKEYYTTKIEQTKTGAIAFTDQKSGSVVTLQSSEVKKISEDEFKAAVKGGQKND' A
#
# COMPACT_ATOMS: atom_id res chain seq x y z
N MET A 1 -6.90 -36.73 -22.39
CA MET A 1 -7.22 -35.29 -22.49
C MET A 1 -8.38 -35.01 -21.55
N LEU A 2 -8.10 -34.47 -20.36
CA LEU A 2 -9.07 -33.74 -19.56
C LEU A 2 -8.26 -32.79 -18.67
N CYS A 3 -8.34 -31.50 -19.01
CA CYS A 3 -7.75 -30.41 -18.25
C CYS A 3 -8.33 -30.38 -16.84
N GLY A 4 -7.49 -30.64 -15.83
CA GLY A 4 -7.77 -30.32 -14.43
C GLY A 4 -6.80 -29.26 -13.92
N LEU A 5 -6.54 -28.23 -14.74
CA LEU A 5 -5.76 -27.06 -14.34
C LEU A 5 -6.71 -26.07 -13.67
N ALA A 6 -6.22 -25.46 -12.60
CA ALA A 6 -6.69 -24.22 -11.98
C ALA A 6 -7.79 -24.34 -10.90
N ALA A 7 -7.33 -24.38 -9.65
CA ALA A 7 -7.81 -23.47 -8.60
C ALA A 7 -6.78 -23.39 -7.47
N VAL A 8 -5.53 -23.02 -7.79
CA VAL A 8 -4.67 -22.44 -6.76
C VAL A 8 -5.18 -21.02 -6.56
N VAL A 9 -6.17 -20.88 -5.69
CA VAL A 9 -6.54 -19.58 -5.12
C VAL A 9 -5.40 -19.24 -4.14
N ALA A 10 -4.23 -18.88 -4.69
CA ALA A 10 -3.22 -18.19 -3.92
C ALA A 10 -3.91 -16.95 -3.36
N GLY A 11 -4.02 -16.88 -2.04
CA GLY A 11 -4.97 -16.02 -1.34
C GLY A 11 -5.11 -14.63 -1.96
N CYS A 12 -6.36 -14.26 -2.29
CA CYS A 12 -6.76 -12.88 -2.55
C CYS A 12 -6.68 -12.08 -1.24
N GLY A 13 -5.49 -12.00 -0.63
CA GLY A 13 -5.19 -11.18 0.52
C GLY A 13 -4.21 -10.11 0.06
N THR A 14 -4.71 -9.10 -0.66
CA THR A 14 -3.90 -7.90 -0.87
C THR A 14 -3.81 -7.23 0.49
N ASP A 15 -2.63 -7.24 1.10
CA ASP A 15 -2.41 -6.51 2.34
C ASP A 15 -2.35 -5.02 2.04
N TYR A 16 -3.15 -4.24 2.76
CA TYR A 16 -3.22 -2.80 2.61
C TYR A 16 -2.45 -2.12 3.73
N TYR A 17 -1.54 -1.22 3.36
CA TYR A 17 -0.70 -0.50 4.30
C TYR A 17 -0.90 1.00 4.16
N ARG A 18 -1.02 1.66 5.30
CA ARG A 18 -0.92 3.11 5.46
C ARG A 18 0.47 3.43 5.97
N VAL A 19 1.18 4.27 5.26
CA VAL A 19 2.51 4.74 5.64
C VAL A 19 2.39 6.20 6.05
N ASN A 20 2.75 6.49 7.30
CA ASN A 20 2.80 7.85 7.81
C ASN A 20 4.23 8.40 7.69
N ASP A 21 4.35 9.58 7.10
CA ASP A 21 5.60 10.32 7.06
C ASP A 21 6.06 10.69 8.49
N PRO A 22 7.37 10.68 8.78
CA PRO A 22 7.88 10.99 10.12
C PRO A 22 7.66 12.46 10.49
N ALA A 23 7.47 13.37 9.52
CA ALA A 23 7.07 14.74 9.77
C ALA A 23 5.55 14.88 10.02
N GLY A 24 4.78 13.79 9.93
CA GLY A 24 3.34 13.75 10.20
C GLY A 24 2.48 14.53 9.22
N THR A 25 3.07 15.08 8.15
CA THR A 25 2.37 16.00 7.22
C THR A 25 1.69 15.26 6.07
N LYS A 26 2.12 14.03 5.78
CA LYS A 26 1.65 13.25 4.62
C LYS A 26 1.42 11.80 4.98
N GLU A 27 0.35 11.27 4.40
CA GLU A 27 -0.09 9.90 4.56
C GLU A 27 -0.14 9.24 3.19
N TYR A 28 0.54 8.10 3.09
CA TYR A 28 0.65 7.35 1.85
C TYR A 28 -0.02 5.99 1.99
N TYR A 29 -0.44 5.46 0.85
CA TYR A 29 -1.20 4.22 0.80
C TYR A 29 -0.54 3.29 -0.21
N THR A 30 -0.08 2.14 0.26
CA THR A 30 0.55 1.13 -0.59
C THR A 30 0.08 -0.26 -0.22
N THR A 31 0.13 -1.17 -1.19
CA THR A 31 -0.11 -2.61 -1.01
C THR A 31 1.19 -3.39 -0.88
N LYS A 32 2.34 -2.72 -1.12
CA LYS A 32 3.67 -3.32 -1.06
C LYS A 32 4.67 -2.37 -0.39
N ILE A 33 5.43 -2.90 0.55
CA ILE A 33 6.51 -2.19 1.23
C ILE A 33 7.82 -2.89 0.87
N GLU A 34 8.78 -2.16 0.32
CA GLU A 34 10.12 -2.66 0.06
C GLU A 34 11.09 -2.05 1.06
N GLN A 35 11.63 -2.87 1.97
CA GLN A 35 12.64 -2.41 2.93
C GLN A 35 14.03 -2.39 2.28
N THR A 36 14.73 -1.28 2.46
CA THR A 36 16.12 -1.11 2.06
C THR A 36 17.06 -1.48 3.21
N LYS A 37 18.31 -1.81 2.88
CA LYS A 37 19.34 -2.21 3.86
C LYS A 37 19.68 -1.12 4.88
N THR A 38 19.32 0.14 4.62
CA THR A 38 19.61 1.29 5.48
C THR A 38 18.48 1.61 6.45
N GLY A 39 17.42 0.79 6.50
CA GLY A 39 16.24 1.04 7.34
C GLY A 39 15.17 1.91 6.67
N ALA A 40 15.41 2.38 5.45
CA ALA A 40 14.40 3.08 4.66
C ALA A 40 13.40 2.11 4.03
N ILE A 41 12.18 2.56 3.82
CA ILE A 41 11.17 1.86 3.03
C ILE A 41 10.94 2.59 1.71
N ALA A 42 10.96 1.86 0.61
CA ALA A 42 10.50 2.29 -0.69
C ALA A 42 9.12 1.68 -0.95
N PHE A 43 8.18 2.49 -1.39
CA PHE A 43 6.83 2.03 -1.71
C PHE A 43 6.23 2.89 -2.81
N THR A 44 5.26 2.33 -3.53
CA THR A 44 4.52 3.07 -4.55
C THR A 44 3.24 3.59 -3.92
N ASP A 45 3.10 4.90 -3.87
CA ASP A 45 1.86 5.52 -3.43
C ASP A 45 0.76 5.26 -4.47
N GLN A 46 -0.31 4.57 -4.06
CA GLN A 46 -1.43 4.23 -4.93
C GLN A 46 -2.35 5.43 -5.21
N LYS A 47 -2.21 6.54 -4.47
CA LYS A 47 -2.97 7.78 -4.74
C LYS A 47 -2.41 8.53 -5.96
N SER A 48 -1.10 8.78 -5.99
CA SER A 48 -0.43 9.53 -7.06
C SER A 48 0.33 8.65 -8.06
N GLY A 49 0.55 7.37 -7.77
CA GLY A 49 1.40 6.49 -8.59
C GLY A 49 2.90 6.79 -8.47
N SER A 50 3.31 7.62 -7.51
CA SER A 50 4.71 8.00 -7.31
C SER A 50 5.44 7.01 -6.40
N VAL A 51 6.69 6.71 -6.74
CA VAL A 51 7.57 5.92 -5.86
C VAL A 51 8.13 6.86 -4.79
N VAL A 52 7.83 6.56 -3.54
CA VAL A 52 8.27 7.33 -2.38
C VAL A 52 9.23 6.48 -1.56
N THR A 53 10.34 7.06 -1.14
CA THR A 53 11.30 6.42 -0.24
C THR A 53 11.40 7.21 1.05
N LEU A 54 11.11 6.57 2.18
CA LEU A 54 11.13 7.20 3.50
C LEU A 54 12.06 6.43 4.43
N GLN A 55 12.94 7.15 5.13
CA GLN A 55 13.98 6.57 6.01
C GLN A 55 13.45 6.13 7.37
N SER A 56 12.40 6.78 7.87
CA SER A 56 11.72 6.44 9.12
C SER A 56 10.25 6.65 8.88
N SER A 57 9.42 5.63 8.98
CA SER A 57 7.99 5.77 8.72
C SER A 57 7.21 4.80 9.54
N GLU A 58 6.03 5.24 9.94
CA GLU A 58 5.12 4.40 10.68
C GLU A 58 4.22 3.67 9.67
N VAL A 59 4.47 2.38 9.50
CA VAL A 59 3.68 1.52 8.61
C VAL A 59 2.61 0.83 9.43
N LYS A 60 1.35 1.16 9.16
CA LYS A 60 0.19 0.54 9.79
C LYS A 60 -0.60 -0.25 8.76
N LYS A 61 -0.83 -1.54 9.04
CA LYS A 61 -1.75 -2.35 8.24
C LYS A 61 -3.18 -1.86 8.49
N ILE A 62 -3.92 -1.65 7.42
CA ILE A 62 -5.32 -1.19 7.43
C ILE A 62 -6.20 -2.16 6.64
N SER A 63 -7.51 -2.01 6.79
CA SER A 63 -8.47 -2.81 6.01
C SER A 63 -8.58 -2.30 4.58
N GLU A 64 -9.01 -3.17 3.66
CA GLU A 64 -9.25 -2.80 2.26
C GLU A 64 -10.19 -1.60 2.13
N ASP A 65 -11.30 -1.59 2.89
CA ASP A 65 -12.27 -0.50 2.87
C ASP A 65 -11.65 0.84 3.26
N GLU A 66 -10.82 0.88 4.29
CA GLU A 66 -10.12 2.11 4.70
C GLU A 66 -9.13 2.57 3.63
N PHE A 67 -8.43 1.63 2.99
CA PHE A 67 -7.51 1.93 1.91
C PHE A 67 -8.25 2.49 0.70
N LYS A 68 -9.32 1.82 0.26
CA LYS A 68 -10.15 2.27 -0.86
C LYS A 68 -10.81 3.61 -0.56
N ALA A 69 -11.30 3.81 0.66
CA ALA A 69 -11.89 5.07 1.09
C ALA A 69 -10.86 6.20 1.07
N ALA A 70 -9.62 5.95 1.52
CA ALA A 70 -8.58 6.96 1.49
C ALA A 70 -8.07 7.25 0.07
N VAL A 71 -7.84 6.21 -0.75
CA VAL A 71 -7.35 6.34 -2.13
C VAL A 71 -8.40 6.98 -3.04
N LYS A 72 -9.67 6.57 -2.95
CA LYS A 72 -10.78 7.19 -3.70
C LYS A 72 -11.22 8.53 -3.11
N GLY A 73 -11.22 8.66 -1.78
CA GLY A 73 -11.64 9.87 -1.06
C GLY A 73 -10.62 11.01 -1.09
N GLY A 74 -9.42 10.78 -1.62
CA GLY A 74 -8.44 11.82 -1.91
C GLY A 74 -8.88 12.79 -3.02
N GLN A 75 -9.95 12.47 -3.76
CA GLN A 75 -10.68 13.40 -4.62
C GLN A 75 -11.93 13.91 -3.89
N LYS A 76 -11.75 14.79 -2.90
CA LYS A 76 -12.82 15.69 -2.48
C LYS A 76 -12.24 17.09 -2.32
N ASN A 77 -11.98 17.71 -3.46
CA ASN A 77 -11.98 19.15 -3.56
C ASN A 77 -13.40 19.57 -3.97
N ASP A 78 -13.98 20.41 -3.13
CA ASP A 78 -15.22 21.21 -3.30
C ASP A 78 -16.56 20.46 -3.22
#